data_AF-A0A2E1W4H2-F1
#
_entry.id   AF-A0A2E1W4H2-F1
#
_cell.length_a   1.000
_cell.length_b   1.000
_cell.length_c   1.000
_cell.angle_alpha   90.00
_cell.angle_beta   90.00
_cell.angle_gamma   90.00
#
_symmetry.space_group_name_H-M   'P 1'
#
loop_
_entity.id
_entity.type
_entity.pdbx_description
1 polymer ?
#
loop_
_entity_poly.entity_id
_entity_poly.type
_entity_poly.pdbx_seq_one_letter_code
_entity_poly.pdbx_strand_id
1 'polypeptide(L)'
;FFTAFFLLLEKKNIDKKFSTSNNVSIIILIIAATHYYYMKNIWLKHSDNPIVYRYMDWFLTVPLQIIEFYLIVKIINNISIKIFYKLLICSFLMLLFGFLGEIEAIDRNVGFILGSIFWLIVMYEIYYGKLAQKKNEKQDKKIDFIYKNLKYIITFGWLIYPIGYLLNNNNMIIVYNLADFINKILFAIVIWFGAKYI
;
A
#
# COMPACT_ATOMS: atom_id res chain seq x y z
N PHE A 1 -4.15 5.26 -14.72
CA PHE A 1 -4.65 4.48 -15.86
C PHE A 1 -3.54 3.85 -16.71
N PHE A 2 -2.57 4.62 -17.25
CA PHE A 2 -1.53 4.06 -18.13
C PHE A 2 -0.73 2.90 -17.54
N THR A 3 -0.27 2.99 -16.29
CA THR A 3 0.46 1.87 -15.65
C THR A 3 -0.43 0.62 -15.52
N ALA A 4 -1.71 0.77 -15.18
CA ALA A 4 -2.63 -0.37 -15.11
C ALA A 4 -2.83 -1.03 -16.49
N PHE A 5 -2.98 -0.22 -17.54
CA PHE A 5 -3.09 -0.70 -18.91
C PHE A 5 -1.82 -1.42 -19.37
N PHE A 6 -0.65 -0.85 -19.06
CA PHE A 6 0.64 -1.48 -19.30
C PHE A 6 0.73 -2.88 -18.63
N LEU A 7 0.37 -2.99 -17.36
CA LEU A 7 0.36 -4.28 -16.64
C LEU A 7 -0.65 -5.28 -17.18
N LEU A 8 -1.76 -4.82 -17.76
CA LEU A 8 -2.73 -5.67 -18.47
C LEU A 8 -2.13 -6.27 -19.73
N LEU A 9 -1.42 -5.47 -20.54
CA LEU A 9 -0.71 -5.94 -21.74
C LEU A 9 0.39 -6.93 -21.38
N GLU A 10 1.09 -6.68 -20.29
CA GLU A 10 2.20 -7.49 -19.81
C GLU A 10 1.78 -8.78 -19.07
N LYS A 11 0.48 -8.95 -18.79
CA LYS A 11 -0.05 -10.08 -18.00
C LYS A 11 0.32 -11.46 -18.57
N LYS A 12 0.51 -11.58 -19.89
CA LYS A 12 0.91 -12.83 -20.55
C LYS A 12 2.43 -13.06 -20.55
N ASN A 13 3.20 -12.03 -20.21
CA ASN A 13 4.67 -12.00 -20.28
C ASN A 13 5.35 -12.20 -18.91
N ILE A 14 4.58 -12.54 -17.86
CA ILE A 14 5.07 -12.80 -16.51
C ILE A 14 4.86 -14.28 -16.13
N ASP A 15 5.64 -14.80 -15.17
CA ASP A 15 5.44 -16.16 -14.68
C ASP A 15 4.01 -16.34 -14.13
N LYS A 16 3.37 -17.46 -14.49
CA LYS A 16 1.98 -17.76 -14.08
C LYS A 16 1.75 -17.69 -12.56
N LYS A 17 2.76 -18.02 -11.75
CA LYS A 17 2.68 -17.97 -10.28
C LYS A 17 2.43 -16.56 -9.72
N PHE A 18 2.80 -15.51 -10.47
CA PHE A 18 2.55 -14.10 -10.11
C PHE A 18 1.33 -13.49 -10.80
N SER A 19 0.53 -14.28 -11.54
CA SER A 19 -0.63 -13.75 -12.28
C SER A 19 -1.65 -13.09 -11.34
N THR A 20 -1.91 -13.71 -10.18
CA THR A 20 -2.81 -13.16 -9.17
C THR A 20 -2.26 -11.84 -8.64
N SER A 21 -0.96 -11.79 -8.34
CA SER A 21 -0.29 -10.58 -7.86
C SER A 21 -0.36 -9.40 -8.84
N ASN A 22 -0.15 -9.68 -10.12
CA ASN A 22 -0.29 -8.66 -11.17
C ASN A 22 -1.74 -8.16 -11.27
N ASN A 23 -2.74 -9.04 -11.12
CA ASN A 23 -4.15 -8.63 -11.12
C ASN A 23 -4.49 -7.73 -9.92
N VAL A 24 -4.00 -8.06 -8.72
CA VAL A 24 -4.18 -7.21 -7.53
C VAL A 24 -3.54 -5.83 -7.76
N SER A 25 -2.34 -5.80 -8.33
CA SER A 25 -1.65 -4.56 -8.69
C SER A 25 -2.45 -3.70 -9.69
N ILE A 26 -3.03 -4.32 -10.73
CA ILE A 26 -3.91 -3.63 -11.69
C ILE A 26 -5.14 -3.05 -10.98
N ILE A 27 -5.78 -3.81 -10.09
CA ILE A 27 -6.97 -3.35 -9.36
C ILE A 27 -6.63 -2.13 -8.49
N ILE A 28 -5.53 -2.18 -7.73
CA ILE A 28 -5.04 -1.04 -6.93
C ILE A 28 -4.92 0.21 -7.79
N LEU A 29 -4.29 0.08 -8.96
CA LEU A 29 -4.06 1.21 -9.86
C LEU A 29 -5.34 1.75 -10.50
N ILE A 30 -6.33 0.90 -10.78
CA ILE A 30 -7.63 1.33 -11.32
C ILE A 30 -8.43 2.08 -10.25
N ILE A 31 -8.51 1.54 -9.03
CA ILE A 31 -9.17 2.19 -7.89
C ILE A 31 -8.54 3.57 -7.66
N ALA A 32 -7.22 3.63 -7.56
CA ALA A 32 -6.50 4.88 -7.35
C ALA A 32 -6.72 5.87 -8.49
N ALA A 33 -6.60 5.44 -9.74
CA ALA A 33 -6.80 6.34 -10.88
C ALA A 33 -8.23 6.91 -10.93
N THR A 34 -9.23 6.11 -10.52
CA THR A 34 -10.63 6.53 -10.44
C THR A 34 -10.82 7.57 -9.34
N HIS A 35 -10.30 7.32 -8.13
CA HIS A 35 -10.40 8.27 -7.03
C HIS A 35 -9.63 9.56 -7.32
N TYR A 36 -8.45 9.47 -7.96
CA TYR A 36 -7.69 10.63 -8.42
C TYR A 36 -8.46 11.52 -9.40
N TYR A 37 -9.26 10.92 -10.28
CA TYR A 37 -10.13 11.68 -11.17
C TYR A 37 -11.17 12.51 -10.39
N TYR A 38 -11.80 11.92 -9.37
CA TYR A 38 -12.73 12.63 -8.49
C TYR A 38 -12.04 13.70 -7.64
N MET A 39 -10.92 13.35 -7.00
CA MET A 39 -10.11 14.26 -6.18
C MET A 39 -9.68 15.50 -6.98
N LYS A 40 -9.22 15.31 -8.22
CA LYS A 40 -8.88 16.41 -9.13
C LYS A 40 -10.10 17.32 -9.40
N ASN A 41 -11.26 16.74 -9.66
CA ASN A 41 -12.46 17.52 -9.96
C ASN A 41 -12.95 18.34 -8.75
N ILE A 42 -12.77 17.82 -7.53
CA ILE A 42 -13.08 18.55 -6.30
C ILE A 42 -12.11 19.72 -6.11
N TRP A 43 -10.81 19.45 -6.26
CA TRP A 43 -9.78 20.48 -6.18
C TRP A 43 -10.04 21.63 -7.16
N LEU A 44 -10.36 21.31 -8.42
CA LEU A 44 -10.64 22.33 -9.46
C LEU A 44 -11.90 23.16 -9.19
N LYS A 45 -12.92 22.58 -8.54
CA LYS A 45 -14.20 23.26 -8.30
C LYS A 45 -14.23 24.05 -7.00
N HIS A 46 -13.59 23.53 -5.95
CA HIS A 46 -13.74 24.03 -4.59
C HIS A 46 -12.42 24.54 -3.99
N SER A 47 -11.27 24.26 -4.62
CA SER A 47 -9.93 24.49 -4.02
C SER A 47 -9.75 23.81 -2.65
N ASP A 48 -10.56 22.78 -2.39
CA ASP A 48 -10.58 22.04 -1.15
C ASP A 48 -9.76 20.76 -1.23
N ASN A 49 -9.18 20.37 -0.10
CA ASN A 49 -8.47 19.11 0.00
C ASN A 49 -9.47 17.93 0.00
N PRO A 50 -9.37 16.99 -0.95
CA PRO A 50 -10.34 15.91 -1.07
C PRO A 50 -10.04 14.73 -0.11
N ILE A 51 -9.94 15.02 1.19
CA ILE A 51 -9.57 14.08 2.28
C ILE A 51 -10.45 12.83 2.23
N VAL A 52 -11.77 13.01 2.19
CA VAL A 52 -12.73 11.89 2.22
C VAL A 52 -12.48 10.91 1.08
N TYR A 53 -12.34 11.41 -0.15
CA TYR A 53 -12.08 10.55 -1.32
C TYR A 53 -10.70 9.89 -1.27
N ARG A 54 -9.70 10.57 -0.68
CA ARG A 54 -8.37 10.00 -0.47
C ARG A 54 -8.41 8.84 0.52
N TYR A 55 -9.10 9.00 1.64
CA TYR A 55 -9.26 7.92 2.61
C TYR A 55 -10.11 6.78 2.06
N MET A 56 -11.16 7.05 1.27
CA MET A 56 -11.91 5.99 0.57
C MET A 56 -11.00 5.15 -0.33
N ASP A 57 -10.12 5.79 -1.10
CA ASP A 57 -9.11 5.09 -1.90
C ASP A 57 -8.16 4.26 -1.02
N TRP A 58 -7.66 4.83 0.07
CA TRP A 58 -6.74 4.12 0.97
C TRP A 58 -7.41 2.94 1.67
N PHE A 59 -8.66 3.06 2.14
CA PHE A 59 -9.42 1.97 2.73
C PHE A 59 -9.65 0.80 1.77
N LEU A 60 -9.60 1.04 0.45
CA LEU A 60 -9.68 -0.01 -0.56
C LEU A 60 -8.30 -0.55 -0.95
N THR A 61 -7.34 0.33 -1.18
CA THR A 61 -6.04 -0.02 -1.76
C THR A 61 -5.05 -0.58 -0.73
N VAL A 62 -5.07 -0.11 0.52
CA VAL A 62 -4.18 -0.60 1.58
C VAL A 62 -4.48 -2.07 1.93
N PRO A 63 -5.73 -2.51 2.13
CA PRO A 63 -6.05 -3.93 2.26
C PRO A 63 -5.53 -4.79 1.11
N LEU A 64 -5.63 -4.29 -0.14
CA LEU A 64 -5.11 -4.99 -1.31
C LEU A 64 -3.58 -5.09 -1.30
N GLN A 65 -2.87 -4.05 -0.84
CA GLN A 65 -1.41 -4.11 -0.64
C GLN A 65 -1.02 -5.14 0.44
N ILE A 66 -1.78 -5.26 1.52
CA ILE A 66 -1.57 -6.28 2.56
C ILE A 66 -1.85 -7.69 2.02
N ILE A 67 -2.92 -7.86 1.23
CA ILE A 67 -3.21 -9.11 0.52
C ILE A 67 -2.04 -9.48 -0.39
N GLU A 68 -1.53 -8.53 -1.17
CA GLU A 68 -0.41 -8.76 -2.07
C GLU A 68 0.85 -9.18 -1.31
N PHE A 69 1.20 -8.47 -0.24
CA PHE A 69 2.31 -8.86 0.61
C PHE A 69 2.14 -10.30 1.11
N TYR A 70 0.97 -10.64 1.62
CA TYR A 70 0.66 -12.00 2.07
C TYR A 70 0.76 -13.04 0.96
N LEU A 71 0.29 -12.75 -0.27
CA LEU A 71 0.41 -13.65 -1.41
C LEU A 71 1.88 -13.97 -1.71
N ILE A 72 2.75 -12.95 -1.73
CA ILE A 72 4.19 -13.13 -1.95
C ILE A 72 4.81 -13.97 -0.84
N VAL A 73 4.54 -13.66 0.44
CA VAL A 73 5.14 -14.43 1.54
C VAL A 73 4.60 -15.87 1.60
N LYS A 74 3.33 -16.09 1.22
CA LYS A 74 2.70 -17.43 1.18
C LYS A 74 3.37 -18.36 0.16
N ILE A 75 3.93 -17.82 -0.91
CA ILE A 75 4.70 -18.62 -1.88
C ILE A 75 6.01 -19.13 -1.25
N ILE A 76 6.63 -18.33 -0.38
CA ILE A 76 7.90 -18.67 0.29
C ILE A 76 7.66 -19.62 1.47
N ASN A 77 6.65 -19.30 2.28
CA ASN A 77 6.42 -19.91 3.57
C ASN A 77 4.94 -20.26 3.75
N ASN A 78 4.66 -21.38 4.42
CA ASN A 78 3.29 -21.71 4.82
C ASN A 78 2.87 -20.85 6.03
N ILE A 79 2.39 -19.64 5.75
CA ILE A 79 2.02 -18.64 6.75
C ILE A 79 0.55 -18.79 7.14
N SER A 80 0.28 -18.65 8.43
CA SER A 80 -1.08 -18.71 8.95
C SER A 80 -1.91 -17.52 8.46
N ILE A 81 -3.14 -17.80 8.02
CA ILE A 81 -4.14 -16.78 7.68
C ILE A 81 -4.45 -15.83 8.85
N LYS A 82 -4.21 -16.24 10.11
CA LYS A 82 -4.39 -15.38 11.29
C LYS A 82 -3.49 -14.14 11.25
N ILE A 83 -2.27 -14.28 10.72
CA ILE A 83 -1.32 -13.15 10.60
C ILE A 83 -1.85 -12.16 9.56
N PHE A 84 -2.39 -12.67 8.45
CA PHE A 84 -3.03 -11.83 7.43
C PHE A 84 -4.16 -10.99 8.02
N TYR A 85 -5.08 -11.60 8.78
CA TYR A 85 -6.16 -10.84 9.44
C TYR A 85 -5.66 -9.84 10.47
N LYS A 86 -4.61 -10.17 11.23
CA LYS A 86 -3.96 -9.23 12.15
C LYS A 86 -3.45 -7.99 11.40
N LEU A 87 -2.73 -8.18 10.29
CA LEU A 87 -2.26 -7.07 9.46
C LEU A 87 -3.42 -6.26 8.89
N LEU A 88 -4.45 -6.93 8.36
CA LEU A 88 -5.62 -6.30 7.78
C LEU A 88 -6.33 -5.38 8.78
N ILE A 89 -6.57 -5.88 10.00
CA ILE A 89 -7.22 -5.13 11.07
C ILE A 89 -6.34 -3.96 11.53
N CYS A 90 -5.03 -4.18 11.70
CA CYS A 90 -4.12 -3.10 12.10
C CYS A 90 -4.06 -2.02 11.02
N SER A 91 -3.96 -2.37 9.73
CA SER A 91 -3.97 -1.41 8.63
C SER A 91 -5.30 -0.66 8.51
N PHE A 92 -6.43 -1.33 8.78
CA PHE A 92 -7.73 -0.67 8.83
C PHE A 92 -7.80 0.34 9.98
N LEU A 93 -7.41 -0.06 11.20
CA LEU A 93 -7.41 0.83 12.37
C LEU A 93 -6.44 2.00 12.20
N MET A 94 -5.27 1.76 11.61
CA MET A 94 -4.30 2.79 11.23
C MET A 94 -4.97 3.88 10.39
N LEU A 95 -5.69 3.50 9.33
CA LEU A 95 -6.41 4.44 8.47
C LEU A 95 -7.62 5.07 9.17
N LEU A 96 -8.35 4.32 9.99
CA LEU A 96 -9.50 4.82 10.72
C LEU A 96 -9.12 5.96 11.66
N PHE A 97 -8.08 5.78 12.47
CA PHE A 97 -7.64 6.83 13.39
C PHE A 97 -7.03 8.03 12.66
N GLY A 98 -6.27 7.79 11.58
CA GLY A 98 -5.81 8.87 10.71
C GLY A 98 -6.98 9.68 10.16
N PHE A 99 -7.99 9.01 9.60
CA PHE A 99 -9.16 9.65 9.03
C PHE A 99 -9.90 10.49 10.07
N LEU A 100 -10.22 9.90 11.22
CA LEU A 100 -10.95 10.59 12.29
C LEU A 100 -10.22 11.83 12.79
N GLY A 101 -8.88 11.82 12.84
CA GLY A 101 -8.11 13.00 13.22
C GLY A 101 -8.01 14.04 12.11
N GLU A 102 -7.97 13.65 10.82
CA GLU A 102 -7.95 14.59 9.69
C GLU A 102 -9.28 15.28 9.43
N ILE A 103 -10.40 14.64 9.77
CA ILE A 103 -11.73 15.26 9.73
C ILE A 103 -12.13 15.91 11.06
N GLU A 104 -11.20 15.99 12.02
CA GLU A 104 -11.40 16.60 13.34
C GLU A 104 -12.55 15.98 14.16
N ALA A 105 -12.93 14.73 13.86
CA ALA A 105 -13.89 13.96 14.66
C ALA A 105 -13.30 13.53 16.02
N ILE A 106 -11.98 13.47 16.10
CA ILE A 106 -11.18 13.38 17.33
C ILE A 106 -10.03 14.38 17.24
N ASP A 107 -9.35 14.63 18.36
CA ASP A 107 -8.13 15.44 18.35
C ASP A 107 -7.11 14.91 17.33
N ARG A 108 -6.58 15.81 16.50
CA ARG A 108 -5.69 15.49 15.39
C ARG A 108 -4.40 14.80 15.86
N ASN A 109 -3.85 15.19 17.00
CA ASN A 109 -2.65 14.56 17.56
C ASN A 109 -2.97 13.16 18.11
N VAL A 110 -4.14 12.98 18.74
CA VAL A 110 -4.62 11.66 19.17
C VAL A 110 -4.79 10.72 17.97
N GLY A 111 -5.43 11.20 16.89
CA GLY A 111 -5.56 10.43 15.65
C GLY A 111 -4.21 10.02 15.05
N PHE A 112 -3.25 10.95 14.99
CA PHE A 112 -1.89 10.69 14.55
C PHE A 112 -1.17 9.62 15.38
N ILE A 113 -1.23 9.73 16.72
CA ILE A 113 -0.56 8.81 17.64
C ILE A 113 -1.16 7.41 17.51
N LEU A 114 -2.49 7.29 17.53
CA LEU A 114 -3.17 6.00 17.40
C LEU A 114 -2.88 5.36 16.04
N GLY A 115 -2.99 6.12 14.96
CA GLY A 115 -2.64 5.66 13.61
C GLY A 115 -1.20 5.14 13.54
N SER A 116 -0.25 5.90 14.11
CA SER A 116 1.17 5.53 14.16
C SER A 116 1.42 4.26 14.98
N ILE A 117 0.71 4.03 16.08
CA ILE A 117 0.82 2.79 16.87
C ILE A 117 0.43 1.57 16.03
N PHE A 118 -0.69 1.62 15.32
CA PHE A 118 -1.10 0.50 14.46
C PHE A 118 -0.16 0.27 13.28
N TRP A 119 0.40 1.34 12.70
CA TRP A 119 1.47 1.22 11.70
C TRP A 119 2.72 0.54 12.27
N LEU A 120 3.17 0.91 13.47
CA LEU A 120 4.31 0.27 14.13
C LEU A 120 4.05 -1.22 14.43
N ILE A 121 2.80 -1.60 14.74
CA ILE A 121 2.41 -3.01 14.90
C ILE A 121 2.53 -3.78 13.57
N VAL A 122 2.09 -3.18 12.44
CA VAL A 122 2.29 -3.76 11.09
C VAL A 122 3.77 -3.94 10.80
N MET A 123 4.58 -2.91 11.07
CA MET A 123 6.03 -2.94 10.88
C MET A 123 6.71 -4.02 11.72
N TYR A 124 6.32 -4.14 12.99
CA TYR A 124 6.82 -5.20 13.87
C TYR A 124 6.55 -6.59 13.29
N GLU A 125 5.33 -6.85 12.82
CA GLU A 125 4.99 -8.17 12.26
C GLU A 125 5.79 -8.50 10.98
N ILE A 126 6.09 -7.49 10.16
CA ILE A 126 6.86 -7.62 8.90
C ILE A 126 8.37 -7.89 9.16
N TYR A 127 8.95 -7.30 10.22
CA TYR A 127 10.39 -7.35 10.47
C TYR A 127 10.82 -8.32 11.58
N TYR A 128 9.97 -8.53 12.58
CA TYR A 128 10.28 -9.35 13.76
C TYR A 128 9.24 -10.45 13.99
N GLY A 129 8.07 -10.33 13.36
CA GLY A 129 7.00 -11.32 13.44
C GLY A 129 7.25 -12.56 12.61
N LYS A 130 6.21 -13.36 12.44
CA LYS A 130 6.28 -14.65 11.73
C LYS A 130 6.57 -14.49 10.24
N LEU A 131 6.37 -13.29 9.70
CA LEU A 131 6.68 -12.93 8.30
C LEU A 131 8.18 -12.71 8.07
N ALA A 132 8.96 -12.49 9.12
CA ALA A 132 10.40 -12.29 9.05
C ALA A 132 11.19 -13.61 9.07
N GLN A 133 10.56 -14.71 9.52
CA GLN A 133 11.18 -16.02 9.58
C GLN A 133 11.34 -16.59 8.16
N LYS A 134 12.47 -16.31 7.51
CA LYS A 134 12.84 -16.96 6.24
C LYS A 134 13.04 -18.46 6.48
N LYS A 135 12.28 -19.32 5.81
CA LYS A 135 12.63 -20.74 5.68
C LYS A 135 13.15 -21.01 4.26
N ASN A 136 14.41 -21.42 4.22
CA ASN A 136 15.05 -22.30 3.24
C ASN A 136 16.03 -21.69 2.22
N GLU A 137 17.15 -22.40 2.13
CA GLU A 137 18.44 -22.10 1.48
C GLU A 137 18.42 -22.17 -0.06
N LYS A 138 17.24 -22.31 -0.67
CA LYS A 138 17.04 -22.33 -2.15
C LYS A 138 15.94 -21.35 -2.55
N GLN A 139 16.12 -20.09 -2.16
CA GLN A 139 15.11 -19.06 -2.36
C GLN A 139 15.11 -18.57 -3.81
N ASP A 140 13.92 -18.56 -4.43
CA ASP A 140 13.71 -18.02 -5.77
C ASP A 140 14.06 -16.53 -5.79
N LYS A 141 15.08 -16.16 -6.58
CA LYS A 141 15.61 -14.79 -6.67
C LYS A 141 14.52 -13.77 -6.99
N LYS A 142 13.51 -14.14 -7.80
CA LYS A 142 12.37 -13.27 -8.12
C LYS A 142 11.59 -12.92 -6.87
N ILE A 143 11.26 -13.94 -6.08
CA ILE A 143 10.44 -13.77 -4.89
C ILE A 143 11.20 -12.99 -3.82
N ASP A 144 12.50 -13.26 -3.65
CA ASP A 144 13.35 -12.52 -2.74
C ASP A 144 13.44 -11.04 -3.11
N PHE A 145 13.61 -10.74 -4.40
CA PHE A 145 13.62 -9.38 -4.90
C PHE A 145 12.30 -8.68 -4.61
N ILE A 146 11.16 -9.28 -4.96
CA ILE A 146 9.84 -8.69 -4.74
C ILE A 146 9.60 -8.49 -3.24
N TYR A 147 9.79 -9.53 -2.42
CA TYR A 147 9.60 -9.45 -0.98
C TYR A 147 10.42 -8.35 -0.32
N LYS A 148 11.73 -8.26 -0.65
CA LYS A 148 12.62 -7.23 -0.09
C LYS A 148 12.17 -5.82 -0.47
N ASN A 149 11.84 -5.59 -1.75
CA ASN A 149 11.40 -4.28 -2.20
C ASN A 149 10.02 -3.90 -1.66
N LEU A 150 9.08 -4.84 -1.57
CA LEU A 150 7.78 -4.59 -0.94
C LEU A 150 7.94 -4.20 0.54
N LYS A 151 8.84 -4.85 1.28
CA LYS A 151 9.19 -4.42 2.65
C LYS A 151 9.69 -2.99 2.68
N TYR A 152 10.58 -2.60 1.78
CA TYR A 152 11.07 -1.22 1.71
C TYR A 152 9.98 -0.21 1.35
N ILE A 153 9.06 -0.54 0.46
CA ILE A 153 7.93 0.33 0.12
C ILE A 153 6.99 0.50 1.33
N ILE A 154 6.65 -0.59 2.03
CA ILE A 154 5.82 -0.51 3.25
C ILE A 154 6.54 0.25 4.38
N THR A 155 7.88 0.25 4.39
CA THR A 155 8.66 0.96 5.41
C THR A 155 8.81 2.44 5.07
N PHE A 156 9.51 2.73 3.98
CA PHE A 156 9.92 4.08 3.62
C PHE A 156 8.85 4.80 2.80
N GLY A 157 8.15 4.07 1.92
CA GLY A 157 7.09 4.64 1.12
C GLY A 157 5.87 5.03 1.97
N TRP A 158 5.45 4.17 2.91
CA TRP A 158 4.32 4.51 3.79
C TRP A 158 4.64 5.59 4.81
N LEU A 159 5.90 5.74 5.22
CA LEU A 159 6.34 6.78 6.15
C LEU A 159 6.08 8.21 5.61
N ILE A 160 5.90 8.35 4.28
CA ILE A 160 5.54 9.61 3.64
C ILE A 160 4.13 10.07 4.05
N TYR A 161 3.20 9.15 4.37
CA TYR A 161 1.84 9.53 4.76
C TYR A 161 1.80 10.23 6.14
N PRO A 162 2.41 9.71 7.22
CA PRO A 162 2.54 10.46 8.47
C PRO A 162 3.19 11.85 8.29
N ILE A 163 4.14 11.99 7.37
CA ILE A 163 4.73 13.31 7.07
C ILE A 163 3.66 14.23 6.47
N GLY A 164 2.91 13.75 5.47
CA GLY A 164 1.80 14.51 4.88
C GLY A 164 0.75 14.92 5.92
N TYR A 165 0.42 14.01 6.84
CA TYR A 165 -0.53 14.24 7.94
C TYR A 165 -0.13 15.42 8.83
N LEU A 166 1.16 15.64 9.05
CA LEU A 166 1.67 16.72 9.90
C LEU A 166 1.76 18.06 9.16
N LEU A 167 1.54 18.08 7.84
CA LEU A 167 1.59 19.29 7.02
C LEU A 167 0.23 19.96 6.89
N ASN A 168 0.24 21.20 6.40
CA ASN A 168 -0.95 21.99 6.15
C ASN A 168 -1.30 22.02 4.65
N ASN A 169 -2.60 21.95 4.34
CA ASN A 169 -3.24 22.24 3.05
C ASN A 169 -2.43 21.78 1.81
N ASN A 170 -1.85 22.72 1.06
CA ASN A 170 -1.22 22.46 -0.23
C ASN A 170 0.01 21.54 -0.13
N ASN A 171 0.80 21.70 0.93
CA ASN A 171 2.00 20.87 1.13
C ASN A 171 1.60 19.41 1.39
N MET A 172 0.51 19.18 2.13
CA MET A 172 -0.03 17.84 2.35
C MET A 172 -0.48 17.18 1.05
N ILE A 173 -1.17 17.91 0.16
CA ILE A 173 -1.64 17.36 -1.13
C ILE A 173 -0.47 16.91 -1.99
N ILE A 174 0.59 17.71 -2.08
CA ILE A 174 1.80 17.37 -2.84
C ILE A 174 2.44 16.10 -2.26
N VAL A 175 2.58 16.03 -0.94
CA VAL A 175 3.19 14.89 -0.25
C VAL A 175 2.35 13.63 -0.40
N TYR A 176 1.02 13.71 -0.26
CA TYR A 176 0.14 12.57 -0.49
C TYR A 176 0.13 12.09 -1.95
N ASN A 177 0.23 13.01 -2.92
CA ASN A 177 0.37 12.62 -4.31
C ASN A 177 1.69 11.91 -4.61
N LEU A 178 2.79 12.37 -4.00
CA LEU A 178 4.08 11.68 -4.07
C LEU A 178 4.01 10.30 -3.41
N ALA A 179 3.41 10.21 -2.22
CA ALA A 179 3.24 8.96 -1.50
C ALA A 179 2.44 7.95 -2.33
N ASP A 180 1.31 8.35 -2.92
CA ASP A 180 0.48 7.47 -3.74
C ASP A 180 1.18 7.04 -5.03
N PHE A 181 1.98 7.92 -5.65
CA PHE A 181 2.81 7.55 -6.79
C PHE A 181 3.78 6.42 -6.41
N ILE A 182 4.52 6.57 -5.31
CA ILE A 182 5.48 5.56 -4.84
C ILE A 182 4.74 4.27 -4.41
N ASN A 183 3.76 4.39 -3.53
CA ASN A 183 3.15 3.24 -2.88
C ASN A 183 2.17 2.47 -3.78
N LYS A 184 1.74 3.03 -4.91
CA LYS A 184 0.85 2.33 -5.84
C LYS A 184 1.53 2.01 -7.16
N ILE A 185 2.19 2.99 -7.80
CA ILE A 185 2.83 2.78 -9.10
C ILE A 185 4.14 2.02 -8.94
N LEU A 186 5.07 2.50 -8.11
CA LEU A 186 6.34 1.79 -7.91
C LEU A 186 6.10 0.40 -7.29
N PHE A 187 5.17 0.29 -6.35
CA PHE A 187 4.70 -0.99 -5.79
C PHE A 187 4.34 -2.02 -6.89
N ALA A 188 3.45 -1.63 -7.81
CA ALA A 188 2.99 -2.50 -8.88
C ALA A 188 4.10 -2.82 -9.90
N ILE A 189 4.95 -1.83 -10.23
CA ILE A 189 6.07 -2.00 -11.15
C ILE A 189 7.12 -2.96 -10.58
N VAL A 190 7.43 -2.88 -9.28
CA VAL A 190 8.39 -3.77 -8.62
C VAL A 190 7.95 -5.24 -8.72
N ILE A 191 6.66 -5.51 -8.50
CA ILE A 191 6.10 -6.86 -8.61
C ILE A 191 6.22 -7.36 -10.05
N TRP A 192 5.79 -6.57 -11.03
CA TRP A 192 5.90 -6.92 -12.45
C TRP A 192 7.35 -7.16 -12.89
N PHE A 193 8.26 -6.24 -12.54
CA PHE A 193 9.66 -6.31 -12.92
C PHE A 193 10.32 -7.55 -12.34
N GLY A 194 10.13 -7.80 -11.03
CA GLY A 194 10.63 -9.00 -10.37
C GLY A 194 10.04 -10.28 -10.96
N ALA A 195 8.75 -10.28 -11.30
CA ALA A 195 8.09 -11.45 -11.88
C ALA A 195 8.61 -11.79 -13.30
N LYS A 196 8.97 -10.76 -14.08
CA LYS A 196 9.39 -10.91 -15.47
C LYS A 196 10.89 -11.14 -15.65
N TYR A 197 11.74 -10.39 -14.96
CA TYR A 197 13.15 -10.23 -15.36
C TYR A 197 14.20 -10.77 -14.39
N ILE A 198 13.88 -10.91 -13.10
CA ILE A 198 14.83 -11.41 -12.09
C ILE A 198 14.99 -12.93 -12.16
#